data_AF-A0A821C6X1-F1
#
_entry.id   AF-A0A821C6X1-F1
#
_cell.length_a   1.000
_cell.length_b   1.000
_cell.length_c   1.000
_cell.angle_alpha   90.00
_cell.angle_beta   90.00
_cell.angle_gamma   90.00
#
_symmetry.space_group_name_H-M   'P 1'
#
loop_
_entity.id
_entity.type
_entity.pdbx_description
1 polymer ?
#
loop_
_entity_poly.entity_id
_entity_poly.type
_entity_poly.pdbx_seq_one_letter_code
_entity_poly.pdbx_strand_id
1 'polypeptide(L)'
;MSSLVRFKKQIYIPLPELNERAAMFKMYLNASTDNYIINEHEWMQLAEKTKYYSNADIMIVCREALFRPLRPLMSATHFKRMPNIKCDSSRELWFACSSEDPNAEVVAIDKIEPNELYIPPITMADMLAALLTIKPSINESEMIKYRDFSDKFAENES
;
A
#
# COMPACT_ATOMS: atom_id res chain seq x y z
N MET A 1 3.02 -5.83 42.54
CA MET A 1 4.34 -5.26 42.22
C MET A 1 4.37 -4.96 40.73
N SER A 2 4.63 -3.70 40.35
CA SER A 2 4.58 -3.25 38.96
C SER A 2 5.66 -3.94 38.12
N SER A 3 5.27 -4.54 36.99
CA SER A 3 6.14 -5.28 36.06
C SER A 3 7.20 -4.39 35.40
N LEU A 4 6.98 -3.07 35.38
CA LEU A 4 7.84 -2.09 34.70
C LEU A 4 9.21 -1.90 35.39
N VAL A 5 9.31 -2.18 36.68
CA VAL A 5 10.56 -2.00 37.47
C VAL A 5 11.64 -3.05 37.09
N ARG A 6 11.25 -4.12 36.39
CA ARG A 6 12.18 -5.19 35.97
C ARG A 6 12.89 -4.88 34.63
N PHE A 7 12.40 -3.91 33.85
CA PHE A 7 13.00 -3.51 32.60
C PHE A 7 14.02 -2.40 32.84
N LYS A 8 15.31 -2.79 32.88
CA LYS A 8 16.43 -1.88 33.18
C LYS A 8 16.80 -0.89 32.08
N LYS A 9 16.21 -1.02 30.89
CA LYS A 9 16.41 -0.10 29.78
C LYS A 9 15.12 -0.04 28.97
N GLN A 10 14.58 1.16 28.82
CA GLN A 10 13.41 1.43 28.00
C GLN A 10 13.84 2.32 26.83
N ILE A 11 13.52 1.91 25.60
CA ILE A 11 13.86 2.66 24.39
C ILE A 11 12.54 3.09 23.75
N TYR A 12 12.33 4.39 23.66
CA TYR A 12 11.22 4.95 22.90
C TYR A 12 11.54 4.89 21.41
N ILE A 13 10.65 4.29 20.63
CA ILE A 13 10.73 4.24 19.17
C ILE A 13 9.69 5.22 18.63
N PRO A 14 10.10 6.37 18.09
CA PRO A 14 9.15 7.36 17.57
C PRO A 14 8.46 6.86 16.30
N LEU A 15 7.38 7.56 15.92
CA LEU A 15 6.78 7.39 14.60
C LEU A 15 7.75 7.83 13.49
N PRO A 16 7.64 7.23 12.29
CA PRO A 16 8.52 7.55 11.18
C PRO A 16 8.32 9.00 10.72
N GLU A 17 9.44 9.64 10.39
CA GLU A 17 9.50 10.98 9.82
C GLU A 17 9.10 10.99 8.34
N LEU A 18 8.93 12.18 7.75
CA LEU A 18 8.40 12.34 6.39
C LEU A 18 9.18 11.51 5.34
N ASN A 19 10.51 11.62 5.30
CA ASN A 19 11.33 10.88 4.33
C ASN A 19 11.29 9.36 4.58
N GLU A 20 11.19 8.96 5.85
CA GLU A 20 11.08 7.54 6.22
C GLU A 20 9.75 6.97 5.73
N ARG A 21 8.64 7.69 5.91
CA ARG A 21 7.33 7.27 5.37
C ARG A 21 7.35 7.12 3.85
N ALA A 22 7.96 8.06 3.13
CA ALA A 22 8.11 7.97 1.68
C ALA A 22 8.91 6.71 1.28
N ALA A 23 10.04 6.46 1.96
CA ALA A 23 10.85 5.26 1.73
C ALA A 23 10.09 3.97 2.07
N MET A 24 9.27 3.97 3.11
CA MET A 24 8.44 2.82 3.50
C MET A 24 7.39 2.50 2.43
N PHE A 25 6.69 3.49 1.88
CA PHE A 25 5.75 3.29 0.77
C PHE A 25 6.44 2.61 -0.42
N LYS A 26 7.59 3.14 -0.83
CA LYS A 26 8.39 2.61 -1.94
C LYS A 26 8.87 1.18 -1.65
N MET A 27 9.37 0.92 -0.44
CA MET A 27 9.81 -0.40 -0.01
C MET A 27 8.67 -1.43 -0.05
N TYR A 28 7.50 -1.11 0.51
CA TYR A 28 6.38 -2.04 0.56
C TYR A 28 5.79 -2.35 -0.80
N LEU A 29 5.71 -1.34 -1.69
CA LEU A 29 5.24 -1.58 -3.05
C LEU A 29 6.25 -2.40 -3.86
N ASN A 30 7.54 -2.06 -3.81
CA ASN A 30 8.59 -2.84 -4.46
C ASN A 30 8.66 -4.30 -3.96
N ALA A 31 8.38 -4.54 -2.67
CA ALA A 31 8.32 -5.90 -2.14
C ALA A 31 7.11 -6.70 -2.66
N SER A 32 6.08 -6.03 -3.18
CA SER A 32 4.83 -6.66 -3.60
C SER A 32 4.68 -6.75 -5.12
N THR A 33 5.11 -5.72 -5.86
CA THR A 33 4.97 -5.65 -7.33
C THR A 33 5.89 -4.60 -7.94
N ASP A 34 6.36 -4.87 -9.16
CA ASP A 34 7.06 -3.89 -10.00
C ASP A 34 6.10 -3.14 -10.96
N ASN A 35 4.81 -3.48 -10.95
CA ASN A 35 3.80 -2.92 -11.86
C ASN A 35 3.05 -1.76 -11.19
N TYR A 36 3.73 -0.64 -10.97
CA TYR A 36 3.13 0.60 -10.49
C TYR A 36 3.66 1.80 -11.29
N ILE A 37 2.87 2.88 -11.32
CA ILE A 37 3.22 4.15 -11.94
C ILE A 37 3.09 5.23 -10.87
N ILE A 38 4.16 5.40 -10.09
CA ILE A 38 4.28 6.40 -9.03
C ILE A 38 5.70 6.99 -9.11
N ASN A 39 5.80 8.31 -9.21
CA ASN A 39 7.06 9.04 -9.30
C ASN A 39 7.58 9.51 -7.93
N GLU A 40 8.81 10.03 -7.89
CA GLU A 40 9.46 10.42 -6.62
C GLU A 40 8.73 11.55 -5.88
N HIS A 41 8.10 12.47 -6.61
CA HIS A 41 7.32 13.56 -6.02
C HIS A 41 6.01 13.02 -5.40
N GLU A 42 5.38 12.03 -6.03
CA GLU A 42 4.17 11.40 -5.49
C GLU A 42 4.45 10.61 -4.19
N TRP A 43 5.62 9.99 -4.04
CA TRP A 43 6.02 9.38 -2.76
C TRP A 43 6.05 10.38 -1.62
N MET A 44 6.59 11.58 -1.89
CA MET A 44 6.64 12.66 -0.91
C MET A 44 5.23 13.16 -0.56
N GLN A 45 4.34 13.28 -1.55
CA GLN A 45 2.95 13.64 -1.30
C GLN A 45 2.21 12.61 -0.42
N LEU A 46 2.47 11.32 -0.63
CA LEU A 46 1.90 10.27 0.23
C LEU A 46 2.43 10.40 1.66
N ALA A 47 3.73 10.67 1.83
CA ALA A 47 4.33 10.88 3.13
C ALA A 47 3.75 12.10 3.87
N GLU A 48 3.50 13.20 3.17
CA GLU A 48 2.85 14.40 3.73
C GLU A 48 1.43 14.11 4.23
N LYS A 49 0.67 13.31 3.49
CA LYS A 49 -0.71 12.93 3.83
C LYS A 49 -0.82 11.89 4.95
N THR A 50 0.29 11.28 5.34
CA THR A 50 0.34 10.19 6.32
C THR A 50 1.03 10.59 7.63
N LYS A 51 0.88 11.86 8.03
CA LYS A 51 1.28 12.29 9.38
C LYS A 51 0.59 11.41 10.43
N TYR A 52 1.37 10.95 11.41
CA TYR A 52 0.96 10.03 12.47
C TYR A 52 0.68 8.56 12.06
N TYR A 53 0.96 8.18 10.81
CA TYR A 53 0.89 6.78 10.41
C TYR A 53 2.08 6.02 10.98
N SER A 54 1.79 4.86 11.57
CA SER A 54 2.80 3.89 11.94
C SER A 54 3.28 3.08 10.74
N ASN A 55 4.34 2.30 10.94
CA ASN A 55 4.79 1.31 9.96
C ASN A 55 3.67 0.36 9.51
N ALA A 56 2.86 -0.10 10.48
CA ALA A 56 1.75 -1.01 10.21
C ALA A 56 0.67 -0.32 9.35
N ASP A 57 0.36 0.94 9.62
CA ASP A 57 -0.65 1.68 8.86
C ASP A 57 -0.22 1.83 7.39
N ILE A 58 1.04 2.22 7.14
CA ILE A 58 1.59 2.35 5.78
C ILE A 58 1.54 1.01 5.04
N MET A 59 1.92 -0.08 5.70
CA MET A 59 1.85 -1.43 5.11
C MET A 59 0.41 -1.79 4.72
N ILE A 60 -0.56 -1.47 5.58
CA ILE A 60 -1.98 -1.73 5.29
C ILE A 60 -2.46 -0.88 4.11
N VAL A 61 -2.00 0.37 3.98
CA VAL A 61 -2.29 1.24 2.83
C VAL A 61 -1.77 0.63 1.53
N CYS A 62 -0.50 0.20 1.49
CA CYS A 62 0.07 -0.43 0.30
C CYS A 62 -0.69 -1.71 -0.09
N ARG A 63 -1.07 -2.53 0.90
CA ARG A 63 -1.87 -3.74 0.66
C ARG A 63 -3.25 -3.41 0.10
N GLU A 64 -3.93 -2.43 0.67
CA GLU A 64 -5.24 -2.00 0.19
C GLU A 64 -5.16 -1.44 -1.24
N ALA A 65 -4.12 -0.66 -1.56
CA ALA A 65 -3.88 -0.15 -2.90
C ALA A 65 -3.59 -1.27 -3.92
N LEU A 66 -2.87 -2.32 -3.53
CA LEU A 66 -2.58 -3.48 -4.39
C LEU A 66 -3.85 -4.17 -4.90
N PHE A 67 -4.91 -4.24 -4.07
CA PHE A 67 -6.17 -4.87 -4.46
C PHE A 67 -7.10 -3.93 -5.25
N ARG A 68 -6.83 -2.63 -5.33
CA ARG A 68 -7.66 -1.68 -6.09
C ARG A 68 -7.81 -2.05 -7.56
N PRO A 69 -6.74 -2.27 -8.34
CA PRO A 69 -6.86 -2.65 -9.75
C PRO A 69 -7.41 -4.08 -9.93
N LEU A 70 -7.32 -4.94 -8.91
CA LEU A 70 -7.80 -6.33 -8.98
C LEU A 70 -9.31 -6.44 -8.81
N ARG A 71 -9.93 -5.61 -7.97
CA ARG A 71 -11.37 -5.69 -7.66
C ARG A 71 -12.27 -5.63 -8.91
N PRO A 72 -12.07 -4.69 -9.86
CA PRO A 72 -12.87 -4.66 -11.09
C PRO A 72 -12.72 -5.93 -11.93
N LEU A 73 -11.51 -6.51 -11.98
CA LEU A 73 -11.23 -7.75 -12.72
C LEU A 73 -12.02 -8.92 -12.14
N MET A 74 -12.08 -9.03 -10.81
CA MET A 74 -12.84 -10.09 -10.13
C MET A 74 -14.35 -10.02 -10.41
N SER A 75 -14.88 -8.82 -10.68
CA SER A 75 -16.27 -8.60 -11.06
C SER A 75 -16.52 -8.59 -12.57
N ALA A 76 -15.46 -8.67 -13.39
CA ALA A 76 -15.56 -8.58 -14.83
C ALA A 76 -16.13 -9.87 -15.42
N THR A 77 -17.01 -9.72 -16.41
CA THR A 77 -17.66 -10.83 -17.12
C THR A 77 -17.15 -10.99 -18.55
N HIS A 78 -16.54 -9.94 -19.10
CA HIS A 78 -16.09 -9.87 -20.48
C HIS A 78 -14.61 -9.52 -20.53
N PHE A 79 -13.87 -10.28 -21.32
CA PHE A 79 -12.44 -10.10 -21.55
C PHE A 79 -12.14 -10.14 -23.04
N LYS A 80 -11.08 -9.47 -23.45
CA LYS A 80 -10.58 -9.51 -24.82
C LYS A 80 -9.10 -9.84 -24.85
N ARG A 81 -8.65 -10.52 -25.91
CA ARG A 81 -7.23 -10.85 -26.11
C ARG A 81 -6.54 -9.72 -26.88
N MET A 82 -5.41 -9.25 -26.37
CA MET A 82 -4.59 -8.24 -27.05
C MET A 82 -3.10 -8.61 -26.96
N PRO A 83 -2.28 -8.22 -27.93
CA PRO A 83 -0.84 -8.48 -27.91
C PRO A 83 -0.18 -7.80 -26.71
N ASN A 84 0.72 -8.51 -26.03
CA ASN A 84 1.49 -7.94 -24.93
C ASN A 84 2.60 -7.01 -25.45
N ILE A 85 2.36 -5.71 -25.43
CA ILE A 85 3.32 -4.70 -25.91
C ILE A 85 4.56 -4.60 -25.00
N LYS A 86 4.47 -5.08 -23.74
CA LYS A 86 5.55 -4.93 -22.75
C LYS A 86 6.61 -6.03 -22.79
N CYS A 87 6.37 -7.16 -23.47
CA CYS A 87 7.32 -8.29 -23.50
C CYS A 87 7.58 -8.73 -24.94
N ASP A 88 8.85 -9.02 -25.26
CA ASP A 88 9.32 -9.45 -26.59
C ASP A 88 8.70 -10.80 -27.04
N SER A 89 8.06 -11.52 -26.11
CA SER A 89 7.25 -12.69 -26.44
C SER A 89 5.92 -12.27 -27.09
N SER A 90 5.61 -12.82 -28.26
CA SER A 90 4.32 -12.64 -28.98
C SER A 90 3.09 -13.23 -28.26
N ARG A 91 3.10 -13.28 -26.93
CA ARG A 91 2.01 -13.79 -26.11
C ARG A 91 0.92 -12.74 -26.00
N GLU A 92 -0.32 -13.18 -26.15
CA GLU A 92 -1.50 -12.35 -25.94
C GLU A 92 -1.90 -12.37 -24.46
N LEU A 93 -2.38 -11.24 -23.96
CA LEU A 93 -2.95 -11.13 -22.62
C LEU A 93 -4.45 -10.85 -22.70
N TRP A 94 -5.16 -11.28 -21.67
CA TRP A 94 -6.56 -10.97 -21.41
C TRP A 94 -6.69 -9.60 -20.76
N PHE A 95 -7.54 -8.75 -21.33
CA PHE A 95 -7.89 -7.44 -20.80
C PHE A 95 -9.38 -7.44 -20.47
N ALA A 96 -9.74 -7.02 -19.25
CA ALA A 96 -11.14 -6.77 -18.92
C ALA A 96 -11.69 -5.67 -19.83
N CYS A 97 -12.92 -5.86 -20.34
CA CYS A 97 -13.54 -4.94 -21.29
C CYS A 97 -15.06 -4.82 -21.06
N SER A 98 -15.69 -3.84 -21.71
CA SER A 98 -17.15 -3.70 -21.74
C SER A 98 -17.76 -4.82 -22.58
N SER A 99 -19.00 -5.21 -22.27
CA SER A 99 -19.79 -6.13 -23.11
C SER A 99 -20.09 -5.59 -24.51
N GLU A 100 -19.91 -4.29 -24.72
CA GLU A 100 -20.12 -3.62 -26.01
C GLU A 100 -18.88 -3.66 -26.92
N ASP A 101 -17.72 -4.11 -26.41
CA ASP A 101 -16.52 -4.21 -27.22
C ASP A 101 -16.71 -5.32 -28.29
N PRO A 102 -16.45 -5.05 -29.57
CA PRO A 102 -16.67 -6.03 -30.64
C PRO A 102 -15.80 -7.29 -30.49
N ASN A 103 -14.71 -7.23 -29.71
CA ASN A 103 -13.84 -8.36 -29.43
C ASN A 103 -14.05 -8.90 -28.00
N ALA A 104 -15.15 -8.55 -27.33
CA ALA A 104 -15.47 -9.05 -26.00
C ALA A 104 -15.86 -10.53 -26.04
N GLU A 105 -15.16 -11.34 -25.25
CA GLU A 105 -15.48 -12.73 -25.01
C GLU A 105 -15.97 -12.91 -23.56
N VAL A 106 -17.04 -13.67 -23.39
CA VAL A 106 -17.56 -14.01 -22.06
C VAL A 106 -16.73 -15.15 -21.49
N VAL A 107 -15.77 -14.80 -20.63
CA VAL A 107 -14.87 -15.75 -19.98
C VAL A 107 -14.92 -15.51 -18.47
N ALA A 108 -15.10 -16.59 -17.70
CA ALA A 108 -15.00 -16.52 -16.25
C ALA A 108 -13.52 -16.32 -15.86
N ILE A 109 -13.26 -15.40 -14.93
CA ILE A 109 -11.88 -15.09 -14.50
C ILE A 109 -11.14 -16.32 -13.97
N ASP A 110 -11.83 -17.26 -13.32
CA ASP A 110 -11.25 -18.50 -12.80
C ASP A 110 -10.67 -19.43 -13.88
N LYS A 111 -11.03 -19.21 -15.16
CA LYS A 111 -10.50 -19.95 -16.30
C LYS A 111 -9.29 -19.27 -16.96
N ILE A 112 -8.95 -18.06 -16.53
CA ILE A 112 -7.82 -17.29 -17.07
C ILE A 112 -6.61 -17.52 -16.17
N GLU A 113 -5.50 -17.97 -16.76
CA GLU A 113 -4.27 -18.16 -16.00
C GLU A 113 -3.71 -16.79 -15.54
N PRO A 114 -3.18 -16.67 -14.30
CA PRO A 114 -2.73 -15.39 -13.77
C PRO A 114 -1.65 -14.69 -14.61
N ASN A 115 -0.81 -15.45 -15.32
CA ASN A 115 0.24 -14.91 -16.20
C ASN A 115 -0.29 -14.47 -17.58
N GLU A 116 -1.52 -14.83 -17.92
CA GLU A 116 -2.20 -14.41 -19.15
C GLU A 116 -3.15 -13.24 -18.90
N LEU A 117 -3.40 -12.86 -17.64
CA LEU A 117 -4.25 -11.74 -17.29
C LEU A 117 -3.45 -10.43 -17.23
N TYR A 118 -3.91 -9.41 -17.94
CA TYR A 118 -3.42 -8.05 -17.75
C TYR A 118 -4.00 -7.45 -16.47
N ILE A 119 -3.11 -7.10 -15.55
CA ILE A 119 -3.43 -6.36 -14.34
C ILE A 119 -2.98 -4.91 -14.54
N PRO A 120 -3.89 -3.91 -14.46
CA PRO A 120 -3.51 -2.51 -14.51
C PRO A 120 -2.47 -2.16 -13.44
N PRO A 121 -1.47 -1.31 -13.76
CA PRO A 121 -0.49 -0.89 -12.76
C PRO A 121 -1.15 -0.10 -11.65
N ILE A 122 -0.62 -0.20 -10.43
CA ILE A 122 -1.04 0.62 -9.30
C ILE A 122 -0.67 2.07 -9.59
N THR A 123 -1.60 2.99 -9.38
CA THR A 123 -1.41 4.42 -9.61
C THR A 123 -1.53 5.22 -8.31
N MET A 124 -1.16 6.50 -8.36
CA MET A 124 -1.40 7.43 -7.25
C MET A 124 -2.88 7.52 -6.86
N ALA A 125 -3.81 7.36 -7.80
CA ALA A 125 -5.24 7.36 -7.51
C ALA A 125 -5.65 6.19 -6.58
N ASP A 126 -5.06 5.01 -6.81
CA ASP A 126 -5.31 3.83 -5.97
C ASP A 126 -4.78 4.03 -4.55
N MET A 127 -3.59 4.62 -4.43
CA MET A 127 -2.97 4.96 -3.14
C MET A 127 -3.81 5.98 -2.37
N LEU A 128 -4.26 7.06 -3.04
CA LEU A 128 -5.12 8.06 -2.43
C LEU A 128 -6.46 7.45 -1.99
N ALA A 129 -7.04 6.57 -2.80
CA ALA A 129 -8.27 5.88 -2.44
C ALA A 129 -8.10 4.96 -1.22
N ALA A 130 -6.94 4.31 -1.07
CA ALA A 130 -6.58 3.52 0.11
C ALA A 130 -6.41 4.40 1.36
N LEU A 131 -5.80 5.58 1.23
CA LEU A 131 -5.65 6.55 2.33
C LEU A 131 -6.99 7.13 2.82
N LEU A 132 -8.02 7.16 1.98
CA LEU A 132 -9.34 7.60 2.41
C LEU A 132 -9.98 6.60 3.38
N THR A 133 -9.73 5.31 3.19
CA THR A 133 -10.34 4.21 3.95
C THR A 133 -9.55 3.87 5.21
N ILE A 134 -8.22 3.97 5.16
CA ILE A 134 -7.35 3.64 6.28
C ILE A 134 -7.06 4.91 7.08
N LYS A 135 -7.17 4.84 8.40
CA LYS A 135 -6.90 5.96 9.31
C LYS A 135 -5.65 5.66 10.13
N PRO A 136 -4.90 6.68 10.59
CA PRO A 136 -3.75 6.45 11.45
C PRO A 136 -4.20 5.73 12.73
N SER A 137 -3.43 4.73 13.14
CA SER A 137 -3.68 4.01 14.39
C SER A 137 -3.42 4.86 15.63
N ILE A 138 -2.58 5.89 15.50
CA ILE A 138 -2.19 6.78 16.58
C ILE A 138 -2.70 8.19 16.31
N ASN A 139 -3.29 8.81 17.31
CA ASN A 139 -3.67 10.22 17.26
C ASN A 139 -2.64 11.13 17.97
N GLU A 140 -2.76 12.44 17.77
CA GLU A 140 -1.84 13.42 18.34
C GLU A 140 -1.81 13.40 19.88
N SER A 141 -2.94 13.16 20.53
CA SER A 141 -3.01 13.11 22.00
C SER A 141 -2.27 11.91 22.58
N GLU A 142 -2.25 10.78 21.87
CA GLU A 142 -1.50 9.59 22.24
C GLU A 142 0.00 9.81 22.07
N MET A 143 0.42 10.52 21.03
CA MET A 143 1.82 10.88 20.83
C MET A 143 2.39 11.70 22.00
N ILE A 144 1.62 12.65 22.53
CA ILE A 144 2.03 13.43 23.71
C ILE A 144 2.21 12.51 24.92
N LYS A 145 1.25 11.61 25.18
CA LYS A 145 1.34 10.66 26.30
C LYS A 145 2.57 9.77 26.21
N TYR A 146 2.92 9.28 25.01
CA TYR A 146 4.10 8.44 24.82
C TYR A 146 5.41 9.22 25.04
N ARG A 147 5.45 10.48 24.60
CA ARG A 147 6.59 11.36 24.84
C ARG A 147 6.77 11.67 26.32
N ASP A 148 5.71 12.12 26.98
CA ASP A 148 5.72 12.43 28.42
C ASP A 148 6.09 11.20 29.25
N PHE A 149 5.64 10.01 28.84
CA PHE A 149 6.05 8.76 29.46
C PHE A 149 7.55 8.55 29.28
N SER A 150 8.07 8.65 28.05
CA SER A 150 9.51 8.49 27.77
C SER A 150 10.38 9.44 28.58
N ASP A 151 10.01 10.72 28.68
CA ASP A 151 10.78 11.74 29.38
C ASP A 151 10.84 11.47 30.90
N LYS A 152 9.72 11.06 31.50
CA LYS A 152 9.67 10.68 32.93
C LYS A 152 10.60 9.52 33.28
N PHE A 153 10.82 8.57 32.37
CA PHE A 153 11.73 7.46 32.66
C PHE A 153 13.19 7.81 32.38
N ALA A 154 13.47 8.69 31.42
CA ALA A 154 14.82 9.20 31.19
C ALA A 154 15.34 10.01 32.39
N GLU A 155 14.49 10.82 33.04
CA GLU A 155 14.85 11.58 34.24
C GLU A 155 15.15 10.69 35.46
N ASN A 156 14.55 9.49 35.53
CA ASN A 156 14.75 8.55 36.64
C ASN A 156 16.01 7.67 36.51
N GLU A 157 16.74 7.75 35.39
CA GLU A 157 18.04 7.07 35.17
C GLU A 157 19.25 7.98 35.49
N SER A 158 19.04 9.23 35.90
CA SER A 158 20.07 10.20 36.31
C SER A 158 20.26 10.26 37.83
#